data_AF-A0A4Q7Y082-F1
#
_entry.id   AF-A0A4Q7Y082-F1
#
_cell.length_a   1.000
_cell.length_b   1.000
_cell.length_c   1.000
_cell.angle_alpha   90.00
_cell.angle_beta   90.00
_cell.angle_gamma   90.00
#
_symmetry.space_group_name_H-M   'P 1'
#
loop_
_entity.id
_entity.type
_entity.pdbx_description
1 polymer ?
#
loop_
_entity_poly.entity_id
_entity_poly.type
_entity_poly.pdbx_seq_one_letter_code
_entity_poly.pdbx_strand_id
1 'polypeptide(L)'
;MPNPAIQLVENRRDRSICETKSRYDVLLHGVKFDQLYFNVTGYVGYLPTPDGAKLNIGEKGISVFRREISSLNREFAAAAHKTAK
;
A
#
# COMPACT_ATOMS: atom_id res chain seq x y z
N MET A 1 -3.67 -19.11 5.48
CA MET A 1 -3.45 -17.78 6.09
C MET A 1 -4.44 -16.82 5.47
N PRO A 2 -5.14 -15.95 6.23
CA PRO A 2 -6.02 -14.96 5.60
C PRO A 2 -5.17 -14.12 4.64
N ASN A 3 -5.55 -14.08 3.36
CA ASN A 3 -4.84 -13.27 2.40
C ASN A 3 -4.92 -11.81 2.85
N PRO A 4 -3.77 -11.11 3.03
CA PRO A 4 -3.78 -9.71 3.38
C PRO A 4 -4.53 -8.91 2.31
N ALA A 5 -5.43 -8.03 2.75
CA ALA A 5 -6.25 -7.21 1.86
C ALA A 5 -5.37 -6.27 1.03
N ILE A 6 -4.39 -5.63 1.67
CA ILE A 6 -3.41 -4.76 1.04
C ILE A 6 -2.05 -5.46 0.99
N GLN A 7 -1.43 -5.46 -0.18
CA GLN A 7 -0.09 -6.02 -0.42
C GLN A 7 0.81 -4.98 -1.08
N LEU A 8 2.08 -4.96 -0.68
CA LEU A 8 3.12 -4.21 -1.36
C LEU A 8 3.98 -5.17 -2.18
N VAL A 9 3.98 -5.00 -3.49
CA VAL A 9 4.82 -5.76 -4.39
C VAL A 9 5.95 -4.87 -4.86
N GLU A 10 7.19 -5.26 -4.59
CA GLU A 10 8.35 -4.52 -5.07
C GLU A 10 8.42 -4.63 -6.60
N ASN A 11 8.34 -3.49 -7.27
CA ASN A 11 8.49 -3.38 -8.71
C ASN A 11 9.85 -2.75 -9.04
N ARG A 12 10.73 -3.58 -9.58
CA ARG A 12 12.07 -3.19 -10.07
C ARG A 12 12.13 -2.97 -11.57
N ARG A 13 11.06 -3.30 -12.31
CA ARG A 13 11.01 -3.23 -13.77
C ARG A 13 10.76 -1.81 -14.27
N ASP A 14 9.99 -1.02 -13.52
CA ASP A 14 9.63 0.36 -13.87
C ASP A 14 10.55 1.43 -13.27
N ARG A 15 11.77 1.06 -12.85
CA ARG A 15 12.76 2.05 -12.41
C ARG A 15 13.25 2.85 -13.62
N SER A 16 13.19 4.17 -13.53
CA SER A 16 13.95 5.01 -14.45
C SER A 16 15.44 4.71 -14.29
N ILE A 17 16.23 4.85 -15.37
CA ILE A 17 17.67 4.53 -15.38
C ILE A 17 18.44 5.24 -14.25
N CYS A 18 18.02 6.45 -13.88
CA CYS A 18 18.61 7.26 -12.81
C CYS A 18 17.95 7.08 -11.43
N GLU A 19 16.86 6.33 -11.33
CA GLU A 19 16.18 6.07 -10.05
C GLU A 19 16.96 4.99 -9.32
N THR A 20 17.47 5.21 -8.11
CA THR A 20 18.25 4.20 -7.35
C THR A 20 17.36 3.27 -6.51
N LYS A 21 16.12 3.70 -6.23
CA LYS A 21 15.19 3.03 -5.32
C LYS A 21 14.09 2.33 -6.11
N SER A 22 13.71 1.13 -5.68
CA SER A 22 12.60 0.36 -6.28
C SER A 22 11.27 1.04 -6.01
N ARG A 23 10.31 0.91 -6.93
CA ARG A 23 8.92 1.31 -6.70
C ARG A 23 8.17 0.16 -6.04
N TYR A 24 7.04 0.44 -5.39
CA TYR A 24 6.19 -0.60 -4.81
C TYR A 24 4.76 -0.45 -5.32
N ASP A 25 4.25 -1.47 -5.98
CA ASP A 25 2.84 -1.51 -6.35
C ASP A 25 2.00 -1.85 -5.11
N VAL A 26 0.97 -1.04 -4.87
CA VAL A 26 -0.03 -1.24 -3.82
C VAL A 26 -1.17 -2.05 -4.45
N LEU A 27 -1.33 -3.30 -4.02
CA LEU A 27 -2.41 -4.15 -4.45
C LEU A 27 -3.49 -4.20 -3.38
N LEU A 28 -4.74 -3.99 -3.75
CA LEU A 28 -5.92 -4.23 -2.93
C LEU A 28 -6.62 -5.49 -3.46
N HIS A 29 -6.72 -6.54 -2.64
CA HIS A 29 -7.28 -7.84 -3.02
C HIS A 29 -6.68 -8.41 -4.33
N GLY A 30 -5.39 -8.16 -4.57
CA GLY A 30 -4.67 -8.59 -5.78
C GLY A 30 -4.83 -7.67 -6.99
N VAL A 31 -5.65 -6.62 -6.90
CA VAL A 31 -5.82 -5.61 -7.96
C VAL A 31 -4.91 -4.42 -7.67
N LYS A 32 -4.17 -3.95 -8.68
CA LYS A 32 -3.33 -2.76 -8.56
C LYS A 32 -4.19 -1.53 -8.28
N PHE A 33 -4.01 -0.96 -7.08
CA PHE A 33 -4.70 0.23 -6.63
C PHE A 33 -3.87 1.49 -6.91
N ASP A 34 -2.60 1.44 -6.54
CA ASP A 34 -1.67 2.57 -6.71
C ASP A 34 -0.21 2.10 -6.77
N GLN A 35 0.72 3.02 -6.97
CA GLN A 35 2.16 2.76 -6.96
C GLN A 35 2.88 3.76 -6.05
N LEU A 36 3.61 3.24 -5.06
CA LEU A 36 4.56 4.02 -4.28
C LEU A 36 5.84 4.24 -5.08
N TYR A 37 6.19 5.50 -5.29
CA TYR A 37 7.48 5.89 -5.88
C TYR A 37 8.33 6.57 -4.82
N PHE A 38 9.65 6.46 -4.96
CA PHE A 38 10.58 7.15 -4.07
C PHE A 38 10.81 8.57 -4.59
N ASN A 39 10.58 9.57 -3.75
CA ASN A 39 10.83 10.97 -4.05
C ASN A 39 12.18 11.41 -3.45
N VAL A 40 12.23 12.48 -2.65
CA VAL A 40 13.50 13.05 -2.16
C VAL A 40 13.97 12.35 -0.88
N THR A 41 13.09 12.25 0.13
CA THR A 41 13.44 11.68 1.44
C THR A 41 12.68 10.39 1.78
N GLY A 42 11.65 10.05 1.01
CA GLY A 42 10.79 8.91 1.28
C GLY A 42 9.95 8.47 0.09
N TYR A 43 9.08 7.49 0.36
CA TYR A 43 8.08 6.99 -0.56
C TYR A 43 6.83 7.85 -0.48
N VAL A 44 6.20 8.06 -1.62
CA VAL A 44 4.94 8.80 -1.78
C VAL A 44 3.97 7.94 -2.55
N GLY A 45 2.71 7.95 -2.12
CA GLY A 45 1.58 7.33 -2.80
C GLY A 45 0.39 7.14 -1.85
N TYR A 46 -0.69 6.58 -2.38
CA TYR A 46 -1.94 6.42 -1.66
C TYR A 46 -2.14 4.98 -1.21
N LEU A 47 -2.68 4.81 0.00
CA LEU A 47 -3.18 3.53 0.47
C LEU A 47 -4.70 3.49 0.38
N PRO A 48 -5.30 2.34 0.02
CA PRO A 48 -6.74 2.14 0.08
C PRO A 48 -7.20 2.03 1.54
N THR A 49 -8.29 2.71 1.90
CA THR A 49 -8.96 2.53 3.19
C THR A 49 -10.14 1.55 3.07
N PRO A 50 -10.57 0.89 4.17
CA PRO A 50 -11.72 0.00 4.17
C PRO A 50 -13.03 0.69 3.76
N ASP A 51 -13.13 2.01 3.95
CA ASP A 51 -14.26 2.83 3.50
C ASP A 51 -14.24 3.16 2.00
N GLY A 52 -13.22 2.70 1.26
CA GLY A 52 -13.04 2.99 -0.16
C GLY A 52 -12.41 4.35 -0.47
N ALA A 53 -11.89 5.06 0.54
CA ALA A 53 -11.17 6.31 0.37
C ALA A 53 -9.66 6.08 0.10
N LYS A 54 -8.97 7.17 -0.27
CA LYS A 54 -7.52 7.20 -0.48
C LYS A 54 -6.85 7.85 0.72
N LEU A 55 -6.09 7.08 1.48
CA LEU A 55 -5.26 7.60 2.57
C LEU A 55 -3.94 8.11 2.00
N ASN A 56 -3.67 9.40 2.19
CA ASN A 56 -2.38 10.00 1.90
C ASN A 56 -1.58 10.15 3.20
N ILE A 57 -0.47 9.40 3.31
CA ILE A 57 0.43 9.42 4.48
C ILE A 57 1.55 10.46 4.29
N GLY A 58 1.61 11.09 3.10
CA GLY A 58 2.70 11.96 2.69
C GLY A 58 3.98 11.20 2.39
N GLU A 59 5.10 11.94 2.39
CA GLU A 59 6.42 11.36 2.13
C GLU A 59 6.99 10.71 3.38
N LYS A 60 7.06 9.36 3.39
CA LYS A 60 7.56 8.58 4.53
C LYS A 60 8.38 7.37 4.09
N GLY A 61 9.18 6.82 5.00
CA GLY A 61 9.92 5.58 4.73
C GLY A 61 8.99 4.38 4.53
N ILE A 62 9.44 3.39 3.75
CA ILE A 62 8.65 2.17 3.43
C ILE A 62 8.18 1.41 4.68
N SER A 63 8.96 1.46 5.77
CA SER A 63 8.59 0.85 7.05
C SER A 63 7.32 1.46 7.65
N VAL A 64 7.08 2.77 7.44
CA VAL A 64 5.85 3.46 7.88
C VAL A 64 4.67 2.96 7.07
N PHE A 65 4.80 2.87 5.74
CA PHE A 65 3.76 2.30 4.88
C PHE A 65 3.42 0.87 5.26
N ARG A 66 4.42 0.01 5.52
CA ARG A 66 4.20 -1.37 5.97
C ARG A 66 3.45 -1.44 7.30
N ARG A 67 3.76 -0.53 8.24
CA ARG A 67 3.06 -0.45 9.52
C ARG A 67 1.60 -0.04 9.32
N GLU A 68 1.34 0.96 8.47
CA GLU A 68 -0.02 1.42 8.22
C GLU A 68 -0.85 0.37 7.47
N ILE A 69 -0.26 -0.32 6.50
CA ILE A 69 -0.89 -1.44 5.82
C ILE A 69 -1.28 -2.55 6.80
N SER A 70 -0.46 -2.81 7.81
CA SER A 70 -0.80 -3.78 8.86
C SER A 70 -2.01 -3.33 9.68
N SER A 71 -2.09 -2.04 10.04
CA SER A 71 -3.27 -1.46 10.70
C SER A 71 -4.51 -1.58 9.82
N LEU A 72 -4.44 -1.09 8.58
CA LEU A 72 -5.53 -1.14 7.62
C LEU A 72 -5.98 -2.57 7.36
N ASN A 73 -5.07 -3.52 7.20
CA ASN A 73 -5.41 -4.94 7.02
C ASN A 73 -6.24 -5.51 8.19
N ARG A 74 -5.99 -5.05 9.42
CA ARG A 74 -6.82 -5.43 10.58
C ARG A 74 -8.22 -4.81 10.49
N GLU A 75 -8.30 -3.56 10.06
CA GLU A 75 -9.59 -2.87 9.85
C GLU A 75 -10.39 -3.52 8.71
N PHE A 76 -9.74 -3.88 7.60
CA PHE A 76 -10.34 -4.64 6.50
C PHE A 76 -10.88 -6.00 6.98
N ALA A 77 -10.14 -6.72 7.83
CA ALA A 77 -10.62 -7.97 8.41
C ALA A 77 -11.86 -7.76 9.30
N ALA A 78 -11.89 -6.69 10.10
CA ALA A 78 -13.05 -6.33 10.92
C ALA A 78 -14.26 -5.89 10.08
N ALA A 79 -14.04 -5.13 9.00
CA ALA A 79 -15.08 -4.68 8.08
C ALA A 79 -15.66 -5.84 7.25
N ALA A 80 -14.82 -6.79 6.81
CA ALA A 80 -15.28 -7.99 6.12
C ALA A 80 -16.26 -8.81 7.00
N HIS A 81 -16.02 -8.87 8.31
CA HIS A 81 -16.93 -9.52 9.25
C HIS A 81 -18.26 -8.75 9.44
N LYS A 82 -18.28 -7.42 9.23
CA LYS A 82 -19.52 -6.62 9.31
C LYS A 82 -20.41 -6.76 8.08
N THR A 83 -19.84 -7.02 6.91
CA THR A 83 -20.60 -7.10 5.65
C THR A 83 -21.30 -8.47 5.46
N ALA A 84 -20.98 -9.47 6.29
CA ALA A 84 -21.53 -10.82 6.22
C ALA A 84 -22.75 -11.07 7.13
N LYS A 85 -23.42 -10.02 7.62
CA LYS A 85 -24.62 -10.11 8.48
C LYS A 85 -25.79 -9.37 7.85
#